data_AF-A0A0Q6N8V1-F1
#
_entry.id   AF-A0A0Q6N8V1-F1
#
_cell.length_a   1.000
_cell.length_b   1.000
_cell.length_c   1.000
_cell.angle_alpha   90.00
_cell.angle_beta   90.00
_cell.angle_gamma   90.00
#
_symmetry.space_group_name_H-M   'P 1'
#
loop_
_entity.id
_entity.type
_entity.pdbx_description
1 polymer ?
#
loop_
_entity_poly.entity_id
_entity_poly.type
_entity_poly.pdbx_seq_one_letter_code
_entity_poly.pdbx_strand_id
1 'polypeptide(L)'
;MTVIVTEKCDGCRFTDCVTVCPVACFHTDGTMVYVNPVECIDCGACIPVCPVHAIYEARDLPAEFEHWRGVNAERAAGLPNISEKLEPLPTAFSRQQAMGYGS
;
A
#
# COMPACT_ATOMS: atom_id res chain seq x y z
N MET A 1 14.13 5.10 -6.54
CA MET A 1 12.71 5.55 -6.56
C MET A 1 11.98 4.68 -5.56
N THR A 2 10.66 4.81 -5.40
CA THR A 2 9.89 3.88 -4.54
C THR A 2 8.52 3.66 -5.16
N VAL A 3 7.80 2.65 -4.71
CA VAL A 3 6.33 2.62 -4.87
C VAL A 3 5.66 3.42 -3.73
N ILE A 4 4.46 3.93 -3.98
CA ILE A 4 3.70 4.78 -3.05
C ILE A 4 2.32 4.17 -2.84
N VAL A 5 1.93 3.99 -1.56
CA VAL A 5 0.56 3.58 -1.19
C VAL A 5 -0.29 4.82 -0.93
N THR A 6 -1.48 4.90 -1.50
CA THR A 6 -2.38 6.05 -1.37
C THR A 6 -3.58 5.76 -0.46
N GLU A 7 -4.43 6.77 -0.27
CA GLU A 7 -5.66 6.69 0.55
C GLU A 7 -6.62 5.56 0.17
N LYS A 8 -6.52 5.03 -1.05
CA LYS A 8 -7.33 3.88 -1.50
C LYS A 8 -7.11 2.63 -0.64
N CYS A 9 -5.94 2.51 0.00
CA CYS A 9 -5.64 1.41 0.91
C CYS A 9 -6.35 1.56 2.27
N ASP A 10 -6.60 2.79 2.71
CA ASP A 10 -7.22 3.08 4.00
C ASP A 10 -8.61 2.47 4.10
N GLY A 11 -8.88 1.83 5.24
CA GLY A 11 -10.11 1.07 5.48
C GLY A 11 -10.25 -0.22 4.65
N CYS A 12 -9.29 -0.56 3.80
CA CYS A 12 -9.24 -1.83 3.07
C CYS A 12 -8.23 -2.80 3.70
N ARG A 13 -6.94 -2.42 3.67
CA ARG A 13 -5.82 -3.21 4.18
C ARG A 13 -5.89 -4.71 3.81
N PHE A 14 -5.97 -5.00 2.51
CA PHE A 14 -5.96 -6.36 1.98
C PHE A 14 -4.62 -7.09 2.21
N THR A 15 -3.51 -6.35 2.21
CA THR A 15 -2.14 -6.85 2.45
C THR A 15 -1.59 -7.86 1.42
N ASP A 16 -2.22 -8.07 0.26
CA ASP A 16 -1.62 -8.91 -0.80
C ASP A 16 -0.25 -8.41 -1.28
N CYS A 17 0.01 -7.11 -1.16
CA CYS A 17 1.30 -6.51 -1.51
C CYS A 17 2.48 -7.00 -0.66
N VAL A 18 2.25 -7.42 0.59
CA VAL A 18 3.33 -7.79 1.51
C VAL A 18 3.91 -9.16 1.15
N THR A 19 3.11 -10.05 0.55
CA THR A 19 3.52 -11.42 0.21
C THR A 19 4.45 -11.48 -1.00
N VAL A 20 4.47 -10.42 -1.82
CA VAL A 20 5.27 -10.33 -3.04
C VAL A 20 6.45 -9.37 -2.90
N CYS A 21 6.62 -8.72 -1.74
CA CYS A 21 7.71 -7.78 -1.51
C CYS A 21 9.01 -8.54 -1.17
N PRO A 22 10.05 -8.51 -2.04
CA PRO A 22 11.27 -9.30 -1.83
C PRO A 22 12.13 -8.80 -0.66
N VAL A 23 11.89 -7.57 -0.21
CA VAL A 23 12.65 -6.88 0.85
C VAL A 23 11.80 -6.55 2.07
N ALA A 24 10.54 -7.03 2.10
CA ALA A 24 9.59 -6.81 3.19
C ALA A 24 9.49 -5.33 3.66
N CYS A 25 9.52 -4.35 2.76
CA CYS A 25 9.57 -2.91 3.10
C CYS A 25 8.20 -2.28 3.50
N PHE A 26 7.21 -3.08 3.90
CA PHE A 26 5.88 -2.59 4.27
C PHE A 26 5.73 -2.45 5.78
N HIS A 27 5.04 -1.40 6.21
CA HIS A 27 4.69 -1.12 7.61
C HIS A 27 3.20 -0.84 7.73
N THR A 28 2.59 -1.04 8.90
CA THR A 28 1.14 -0.86 9.08
C THR A 28 0.78 -0.18 10.38
N ASP A 29 -0.26 0.64 10.36
CA ASP A 29 -0.92 1.21 11.55
C ASP A 29 -2.20 0.46 11.93
N GLY A 30 -2.50 -0.64 11.22
CA GLY A 30 -3.72 -1.41 11.40
C GLY A 30 -4.87 -1.02 10.46
N THR A 31 -4.87 0.17 9.84
CA THR A 31 -5.93 0.57 8.90
C THR A 31 -5.47 0.59 7.44
N MET A 32 -4.17 0.78 7.20
CA MET A 32 -3.54 0.64 5.89
C MET A 32 -2.08 0.17 6.00
N VAL A 33 -1.41 0.08 4.86
CA VAL A 33 0.05 -0.17 4.80
C VAL A 33 0.77 1.04 4.21
N TYR A 34 2.04 1.18 4.58
CA TYR A 34 2.95 2.24 4.14
C TYR A 34 4.25 1.60 3.67
N VAL A 35 4.86 2.16 2.64
CA VAL A 35 6.12 1.67 2.08
C VAL A 35 7.27 2.48 2.65
N ASN A 36 8.30 1.80 3.18
CA ASN A 36 9.55 2.43 3.53
C ASN A 36 10.37 2.73 2.25
N PRO A 37 10.57 4.01 1.89
CA PRO A 37 11.24 4.37 0.64
C PRO A 37 12.75 4.13 0.65
N VAL A 38 13.35 3.90 1.83
CA VAL A 38 14.79 3.59 1.97
C VAL A 38 15.05 2.12 1.68
N GLU A 39 14.12 1.24 2.04
CA GLU A 39 14.22 -0.21 1.86
C GLU A 39 13.64 -0.67 0.52
N CYS A 40 12.69 0.08 -0.04
CA CYS A 40 12.09 -0.26 -1.33
C CYS A 40 13.13 -0.26 -2.46
N ILE A 41 13.13 -1.33 -3.26
CA ILE A 41 14.07 -1.53 -4.39
C ILE A 41 13.42 -1.36 -5.76
N ASP A 42 12.25 -0.71 -5.86
CA ASP A 42 11.56 -0.44 -7.13
C ASP A 42 11.21 -1.67 -7.99
N CYS A 43 11.02 -2.85 -7.38
CA CYS A 43 10.71 -4.06 -8.16
C CYS A 43 9.30 -4.07 -8.79
N GLY A 44 8.38 -3.22 -8.32
CA GLY A 44 7.01 -3.09 -8.84
C GLY A 44 6.07 -4.28 -8.59
N ALA A 45 6.55 -5.40 -8.03
CA ALA A 45 5.77 -6.64 -7.88
C ALA A 45 4.48 -6.49 -7.07
N CYS A 46 4.43 -5.53 -6.14
CA CYS A 46 3.27 -5.25 -5.30
C CYS A 46 2.13 -4.49 -6.00
N ILE A 47 2.41 -3.81 -7.13
CA ILE A 47 1.43 -2.96 -7.83
C ILE A 47 0.24 -3.78 -8.36
N PRO A 48 0.43 -4.84 -9.18
CA PRO A 48 -0.70 -5.54 -9.80
C PRO A 48 -1.51 -6.39 -8.83
N VAL A 49 -0.98 -6.70 -7.63
CA VAL A 49 -1.66 -7.55 -6.66
C VAL A 49 -2.59 -6.78 -5.72
N CYS A 50 -2.54 -5.44 -5.71
CA CYS A 50 -3.39 -4.62 -4.85
C CYS A 50 -4.84 -4.61 -5.36
N PRO A 51 -5.82 -5.19 -4.64
CA PRO A 51 -7.19 -5.35 -5.16
C PRO A 51 -7.98 -4.03 -5.37
N VAL A 52 -7.44 -2.91 -4.86
CA VAL A 52 -8.04 -1.57 -4.96
C VAL A 52 -7.11 -0.57 -5.66
N HIS A 53 -6.06 -1.07 -6.33
CA HIS A 53 -5.12 -0.24 -7.12
C HIS A 53 -4.60 0.97 -6.34
N ALA A 54 -4.22 0.75 -5.07
CA ALA A 54 -3.74 1.80 -4.16
C ALA A 54 -2.24 2.06 -4.27
N ILE A 55 -1.51 1.26 -5.06
CA ILE A 55 -0.05 1.33 -5.14
C ILE A 55 0.36 1.85 -6.51
N TYR A 56 1.17 2.89 -6.53
CA TYR A 56 1.66 3.54 -7.74
C TYR A 56 3.18 3.54 -7.75
N GLU A 57 3.78 3.46 -8.95
CA GLU A 57 5.17 3.85 -9.09
C GLU A 57 5.31 5.35 -8.79
N ALA A 58 6.40 5.74 -8.12
CA ALA A 58 6.66 7.14 -7.82
C ALA A 58 6.56 8.06 -9.04
N ARG A 59 6.97 7.63 -10.24
CA ARG A 59 6.91 8.46 -11.46
C ARG A 59 5.51 8.62 -12.05
N ASP A 60 4.61 7.69 -11.75
CA ASP A 60 3.26 7.60 -12.32
C ASP A 60 2.19 7.99 -11.29
N LEU A 61 2.60 8.54 -10.14
CA LEU A 61 1.71 8.98 -9.08
C LEU A 61 0.85 10.17 -9.55
N PRO A 62 -0.49 10.05 -9.54
CA PRO A 62 -1.37 11.17 -9.84
C PRO A 62 -1.11 12.37 -8.94
N ALA A 63 -1.25 13.59 -9.48
CA ALA A 63 -0.95 14.83 -8.75
C ALA A 63 -1.76 14.99 -7.44
N GLU A 64 -2.99 14.48 -7.41
CA GLU A 64 -3.84 14.45 -6.21
C GLU A 64 -3.26 13.61 -5.06
N PHE A 65 -2.38 12.65 -5.38
CA PHE A 65 -1.74 11.77 -4.40
C PHE A 65 -0.30 12.15 -4.09
N GLU A 66 0.24 13.24 -4.64
CA GLU A 66 1.66 13.60 -4.49
C GLU A 66 2.09 13.73 -3.01
N HIS A 67 1.18 14.17 -2.14
CA HIS A 67 1.42 14.27 -0.69
C HIS A 67 1.72 12.91 -0.03
N TRP A 68 1.24 11.80 -0.59
CA TRP A 68 1.42 10.45 -0.04
C TRP A 68 2.88 9.99 -0.04
N ARG A 69 3.78 10.64 -0.80
CA ARG A 69 5.22 10.38 -0.71
C ARG A 69 5.76 10.64 0.69
N GLY A 70 5.43 11.81 1.25
CA GLY A 70 5.84 12.19 2.59
C GLY A 70 5.20 11.28 3.64
N VAL A 71 3.90 11.00 3.48
CA VAL A 71 3.17 10.13 4.41
C VAL A 71 3.77 8.73 4.49
N ASN A 72 4.07 8.09 3.35
CA ASN A 72 4.67 6.76 3.36
C ASN A 72 6.02 6.76 4.10
N ALA A 73 6.88 7.74 3.81
CA ALA A 73 8.19 7.88 4.45
C ALA A 73 8.07 8.10 5.97
N GLU A 74 7.24 9.06 6.39
CA GLU A 74 7.06 9.43 7.79
C GLU A 74 6.42 8.31 8.60
N ARG A 75 5.38 7.67 8.07
CA ARG A 75 4.63 6.62 8.76
C ARG A 75 5.44 5.33 8.84
N ALA A 76 6.10 4.91 7.77
CA ALA A 76 6.89 3.68 7.76
C ALA A 76 8.07 3.73 8.76
N ALA A 77 8.66 4.90 8.99
CA ALA A 77 9.76 5.06 9.95
C ALA A 77 9.38 4.75 11.41
N GLY A 78 8.09 4.87 11.77
CA GLY A 78 7.62 4.72 13.16
C GLY A 78 6.67 3.55 13.41
N LEU A 79 6.24 2.83 12.37
CA LEU A 79 5.25 1.76 12.45
C LEU A 79 5.90 0.38 12.41
N PRO A 80 5.26 -0.65 12.98
CA PRO A 80 5.77 -2.02 12.87
C PRO A 80 5.80 -2.49 11.42
N ASN A 81 6.85 -3.25 11.10
CA ASN A 81 6.98 -3.95 9.82
C ASN A 81 5.91 -5.06 9.69
N ILE A 82 5.45 -5.30 8.47
CA ILE A 82 4.52 -6.39 8.12
C ILE A 82 5.09 -7.20 6.95
N SER A 83 5.41 -8.46 7.21
CA SER A 83 5.93 -9.41 6.22
C SER A 83 4.95 -10.55 5.89
N GLU A 84 3.80 -10.60 6.58
CA GLU A 84 2.81 -11.66 6.43
C GLU A 84 1.43 -11.08 6.09
N LYS A 85 0.66 -11.83 5.29
CA LYS A 85 -0.71 -11.45 4.93
C LYS A 85 -1.60 -11.47 6.18
N LEU A 86 -2.42 -10.43 6.32
CA LEU A 86 -3.45 -10.34 7.33
C LEU A 86 -4.83 -10.48 6.68
N GLU A 87 -5.83 -10.84 7.49
CA GLU A 87 -7.22 -10.76 7.06
C GLU A 87 -7.56 -9.31 6.68
N PRO A 88 -8.21 -9.08 5.52
CA PRO A 88 -8.69 -7.76 5.14
C PRO A 88 -9.62 -7.17 6.21
N LEU A 89 -9.70 -5.85 6.27
CA LEU A 89 -10.64 -5.20 7.20
C LEU A 89 -12.09 -5.57 6.85
N PRO A 90 -13.02 -5.58 7.82
CA PRO A 90 -14.44 -5.86 7.55
C PRO A 90 -15.05 -4.95 6.46
N THR A 91 -14.49 -3.74 6.29
CA THR A 91 -14.89 -2.74 5.29
C THR A 91 -14.22 -2.91 3.92
N ALA A 92 -13.29 -3.86 3.76
CA ALA A 92 -12.44 -3.94 2.57
C ALA A 92 -13.24 -4.25 1.30
N PHE A 93 -14.09 -5.27 1.34
CA PHE A 93 -14.87 -5.68 0.16
C PHE A 93 -15.93 -4.65 -0.24
N SER A 94 -16.59 -4.01 0.74
CA SER A 94 -17.56 -2.96 0.45
C SER A 94 -16.88 -1.73 -0.16
N ARG A 95 -15.69 -1.35 0.31
CA ARG A 95 -14.89 -0.27 -0.29
C ARG A 95 -14.38 -0.64 -1.68
N GLN A 96 -13.89 -1.87 -1.87
CA GLN A 96 -13.46 -2.36 -3.18
C GLN A 96 -14.59 -2.26 -4.20
N GLN A 97 -15.80 -2.66 -3.83
CA GLN A 97 -16.99 -2.52 -4.68
C GLN A 97 -17.36 -1.05 -4.91
N ALA A 98 -17.32 -0.20 -3.89
CA ALA A 98 -17.61 1.24 -4.02
C ALA A 98 -16.62 1.98 -4.95
N MET A 99 -15.39 1.49 -5.06
CA MET A 99 -14.38 1.98 -6.00
C MET A 99 -14.49 1.39 -7.40
N GLY A 100 -15.42 0.44 -7.62
CA GLY A 100 -15.62 -0.23 -8.91
C GLY A 100 -14.60 -1.33 -9.23
N TYR A 101 -13.88 -1.84 -8.23
CA TYR A 101 -12.91 -2.93 -8.38
C TYR A 101 -13.46 -4.30 -7.96
N GLY A 102 -14.65 -4.35 -7.37
CA GLY A 102 -15.35 -5.59 -7.01
C GLY A 102 -16.26 -6.06 -8.15
N SER A 103 -16.12 -7.32 -8.55
CA SER A 103 -17.01 -8.02 -9.49
C SER A 103 -18.42 -8.19 -8.95
#